data_AF-C9Z5L3-F1
#
_entry.id   AF-C9Z5L3-F1
#
_cell.length_a   1.000
_cell.length_b   1.000
_cell.length_c   1.000
_cell.angle_alpha   90.00
_cell.angle_beta   90.00
_cell.angle_gamma   90.00
#
_symmetry.space_group_name_H-M   'P 1'
#
loop_
_entity.id
_entity.type
_entity.pdbx_description
1 polymer ?
#
loop_
_entity_poly.entity_id
_entity_poly.type
_entity_poly.pdbx_seq_one_letter_code
_entity_poly.pdbx_strand_id
1 'polypeptide(L)'
;MERAGKFLAELAPQARQMFEYLLRNPGRKIHCTELVDMALGGPNEDAPAQRVAGVMRGMHKAHSNSGRRLPFYWWEAPEGSAGATYAVRPSVAAVFLAAILGTADK
;
A
#
# COMPACT_ATOMS: atom_id res chain seq x y z
N MET A 1 -12.78 13.59 -3.01
CA MET A 1 -11.87 12.82 -3.90
C MET A 1 -10.51 13.49 -4.10
N GLU A 2 -10.43 14.82 -4.23
CA GLU A 2 -9.18 15.55 -4.52
C GLU A 2 -7.96 15.18 -3.64
N ARG A 3 -8.18 14.95 -2.34
CA ARG A 3 -7.11 14.57 -1.40
C ARG A 3 -6.55 13.15 -1.63
N ALA A 4 -7.41 12.21 -1.99
CA ALA A 4 -6.99 10.84 -2.32
C ALA A 4 -6.18 10.82 -3.62
N GLY A 5 -6.59 11.62 -4.61
CA GLY A 5 -5.82 11.82 -5.85
C GLY A 5 -4.45 12.44 -5.60
N LYS A 6 -4.35 13.48 -4.76
CA LYS A 6 -3.05 14.09 -4.39
C LYS A 6 -2.12 13.08 -3.72
N PHE A 7 -2.61 12.32 -2.75
CA PHE A 7 -1.83 11.25 -2.12
C PHE A 7 -1.30 10.24 -3.15
N LEU A 8 -2.16 9.76 -4.07
CA LEU A 8 -1.77 8.81 -5.12
C LEU A 8 -0.75 9.39 -6.11
N ALA A 9 -0.78 10.70 -6.36
CA ALA A 9 0.17 11.39 -7.23
C ALA A 9 1.55 11.58 -6.59
N GLU A 10 1.61 11.68 -5.26
CA GLU A 10 2.87 11.82 -4.50
C GLU A 10 3.56 10.46 -4.23
N LEU A 11 2.90 9.35 -4.51
CA LEU A 11 3.49 8.02 -4.35
C LEU A 11 4.50 7.73 -5.46
N ALA A 12 5.66 7.19 -5.07
CA ALA A 12 6.58 6.55 -6.01
C ALA A 12 5.87 5.41 -6.76
N PRO A 13 6.25 5.08 -8.01
CA PRO A 13 5.54 4.09 -8.83
C PRO A 13 5.34 2.73 -8.15
N GLN A 14 6.38 2.20 -7.49
CA GLN A 14 6.31 0.92 -6.76
C GLN A 14 5.38 1.00 -5.55
N ALA A 15 5.41 2.12 -4.81
CA ALA A 15 4.49 2.35 -3.71
C ALA A 15 3.05 2.42 -4.22
N ARG A 16 2.82 3.13 -5.33
CA ARG A 16 1.51 3.19 -5.95
C ARG A 16 0.98 1.81 -6.36
N GLN A 17 1.80 1.00 -7.03
CA GLN A 17 1.43 -0.37 -7.41
C GLN A 17 1.05 -1.24 -6.19
N MET A 18 1.86 -1.21 -5.14
CA MET A 18 1.59 -1.95 -3.90
C MET A 18 0.31 -1.45 -3.21
N PHE A 19 0.10 -0.14 -3.18
CA PHE A 19 -1.11 0.43 -2.59
C PHE A 19 -2.36 0.09 -3.41
N GLU A 20 -2.30 0.18 -4.73
CA GLU A 20 -3.40 -0.23 -5.62
C GLU A 20 -3.76 -1.72 -5.44
N TYR A 21 -2.77 -2.59 -5.21
CA TYR A 21 -3.02 -3.99 -4.88
C TYR A 21 -3.81 -4.16 -3.58
N LEU A 22 -3.43 -3.43 -2.51
CA LEU A 22 -4.18 -3.40 -1.25
C LEU A 22 -5.59 -2.85 -1.42
N LEU A 23 -5.76 -1.81 -2.25
CA LEU A 23 -7.07 -1.22 -2.56
C LEU A 23 -8.02 -2.20 -3.26
N ARG A 24 -7.49 -3.05 -4.15
CA ARG A 24 -8.26 -4.09 -4.86
C ARG A 24 -8.60 -5.29 -3.97
N ASN A 25 -7.93 -5.44 -2.83
CA ASN A 25 -8.13 -6.51 -1.86
C ASN A 25 -8.55 -5.97 -0.48
N PRO A 26 -9.63 -5.18 -0.39
CA PRO A 26 -9.99 -4.48 0.84
C PRO A 26 -10.38 -5.46 1.96
N GLY A 27 -9.97 -5.15 3.19
CA GLY A 27 -10.27 -5.93 4.39
C GLY A 27 -9.44 -7.21 4.54
N ARG A 28 -8.70 -7.62 3.50
CA ARG A 28 -7.81 -8.78 3.55
C ARG A 28 -6.48 -8.40 4.17
N LYS A 29 -5.99 -9.28 5.03
CA LYS A 29 -4.63 -9.24 5.60
C LYS A 29 -3.68 -9.86 4.58
N ILE A 30 -2.79 -9.06 4.00
CA ILE A 30 -1.85 -9.47 2.95
C ILE A 30 -0.42 -9.46 3.49
N HIS A 31 0.25 -10.61 3.43
CA HIS A 31 1.62 -10.76 3.90
C HIS A 31 2.62 -10.10 2.94
N CYS A 32 3.79 -9.68 3.44
CA CYS A 32 4.79 -8.99 2.62
C CYS A 32 5.30 -9.82 1.43
N THR A 33 5.38 -11.15 1.56
CA THR A 33 5.75 -12.04 0.44
C THR A 33 4.78 -11.92 -0.73
N GLU A 34 3.48 -11.96 -0.45
CA GLU A 34 2.45 -11.79 -1.48
C GLU A 34 2.50 -10.40 -2.12
N LEU A 35 2.80 -9.35 -1.35
CA LEU A 35 2.98 -8.00 -1.92
C LEU A 35 4.16 -7.96 -2.90
N VAL A 36 5.25 -8.67 -2.58
CA VAL A 36 6.41 -8.74 -3.47
C VAL A 36 6.08 -9.51 -4.74
N ASP A 37 5.45 -10.67 -4.61
CA ASP A 37 5.11 -11.55 -5.73
C ASP A 37 4.07 -10.90 -6.65
N MET A 38 2.99 -10.37 -6.08
CA MET A 38 1.81 -9.95 -6.83
C MET A 38 1.80 -8.47 -7.21
N ALA A 39 2.50 -7.61 -6.47
CA ALA A 39 2.46 -6.16 -6.71
C ALA A 39 3.80 -5.56 -7.13
N LEU A 40 4.94 -6.12 -6.69
CA LEU A 40 6.27 -5.58 -6.99
C LEU A 40 7.05 -6.40 -8.03
N GLY A 41 6.50 -7.54 -8.48
CA GLY A 41 7.02 -8.32 -9.60
C GLY A 41 8.33 -9.05 -9.32
N GLY A 42 8.57 -9.50 -8.08
CA GLY A 42 9.79 -10.21 -7.68
C GLY A 42 9.51 -11.60 -7.08
N PRO A 43 9.11 -12.61 -7.87
CA PRO A 43 9.02 -13.97 -7.34
C PRO A 43 10.40 -14.43 -6.85
N ASN A 44 10.45 -15.00 -5.63
CA ASN A 44 11.67 -15.47 -4.95
C ASN A 44 12.65 -14.38 -4.46
N GLU A 45 12.15 -13.22 -4.06
CA GLU A 45 13.00 -12.24 -3.39
C GLU A 45 13.58 -12.80 -2.07
N ASP A 46 14.89 -12.72 -1.87
CA ASP A 46 15.55 -13.23 -0.65
C ASP A 46 15.19 -12.45 0.62
N ALA A 47 14.73 -11.20 0.49
CA ALA A 47 14.43 -10.29 1.60
C ALA A 47 13.12 -9.49 1.40
N PRO A 48 11.96 -10.15 1.33
CA PRO A 48 10.68 -9.51 1.00
C PRO A 48 10.27 -8.46 2.04
N ALA A 49 10.58 -8.69 3.32
CA ALA A 49 10.29 -7.75 4.40
C ALA A 49 11.07 -6.42 4.25
N GLN A 50 12.35 -6.47 3.87
CA GLN A 50 13.17 -5.27 3.67
C GLN A 50 12.68 -4.45 2.47
N ARG A 51 12.35 -5.12 1.36
CA ARG A 51 11.81 -4.48 0.17
C ARG A 51 10.49 -3.77 0.46
N VAL A 52 9.55 -4.46 1.12
CA VAL A 52 8.26 -3.86 1.49
C VAL A 52 8.44 -2.72 2.51
N ALA A 53 9.33 -2.86 3.49
CA ALA A 53 9.64 -1.79 4.44
C ALA A 53 10.20 -0.53 3.74
N GLY A 54 11.07 -0.70 2.74
CA GLY A 54 11.59 0.39 1.92
C GLY A 54 10.49 1.15 1.17
N VAL A 55 9.57 0.41 0.54
CA VAL A 55 8.40 0.99 -0.16
C VAL A 55 7.49 1.72 0.82
N MET A 56 7.22 1.12 1.99
CA MET A 56 6.37 1.73 3.03
C MET A 56 6.97 3.00 3.64
N ARG A 57 8.30 3.06 3.80
CA ARG A 57 8.98 4.27 4.25
C ARG A 57 8.76 5.43 3.28
N GLY A 58 8.70 5.15 1.97
CA GLY A 58 8.34 6.12 0.94
C GLY A 58 6.91 6.65 1.11
N MET A 59 5.95 5.75 1.40
CA MET A 59 4.56 6.15 1.67
C MET A 59 4.42 6.99 2.94
N HIS A 60 5.15 6.63 4.00
CA HIS A 60 5.14 7.38 5.25
C HIS A 60 5.64 8.82 5.04
N LYS A 61 6.63 9.04 4.17
CA LYS A 61 7.12 10.39 3.86
C LYS A 61 6.04 11.25 3.17
N ALA A 62 5.35 10.70 2.17
CA ALA A 62 4.22 11.38 1.53
C ALA A 62 3.09 11.66 2.53
N HIS A 63 2.89 10.74 3.47
CA HIS A 63 1.88 10.84 4.50
C HIS A 63 2.19 11.88 5.60
N SER A 64 3.45 11.98 6.07
CA SER A 64 3.87 12.96 7.09
C SER A 64 3.60 14.40 6.66
N ASN A 65 3.66 14.69 5.35
CA ASN A 65 3.30 15.99 4.79
C ASN A 65 1.80 16.33 4.90
N SER A 66 0.95 15.33 5.15
CA SER A 66 -0.52 15.47 5.18
C SER A 66 -1.14 15.49 6.59
N GLY A 67 -0.38 15.17 7.64
CA GLY A 67 -0.79 15.25 9.05
C GLY A 67 -1.94 14.31 9.49
N ARG A 68 -2.27 13.26 8.72
CA ARG A 68 -3.43 12.37 8.98
C ARG A 68 -3.01 10.99 9.48
N ARG A 69 -3.93 10.02 9.62
CA ARG A 69 -3.57 8.59 9.81
C ARG A 69 -3.29 7.93 8.46
N LEU A 70 -2.38 6.96 8.42
CA LEU A 70 -2.07 6.21 7.19
C LEU A 70 -3.35 5.54 6.65
N PRO A 71 -3.54 5.46 5.33
CA PRO A 71 -4.72 4.84 4.74
C PRO A 71 -4.70 3.30 4.79
N PHE A 72 -3.71 2.71 5.45
CA PHE A 72 -3.56 1.28 5.67
C PHE A 72 -3.13 1.01 7.12
N TYR A 73 -3.30 -0.24 7.52
CA TYR A 73 -2.84 -0.79 8.78
C TYR A 73 -1.77 -1.83 8.51
N TRP A 74 -0.90 -2.03 9.48
CA TRP A 74 0.09 -3.09 9.44
C TRP A 74 0.18 -3.75 10.81
N TRP A 75 0.56 -5.03 10.79
CA TRP A 75 0.85 -5.83 11.96
C TRP A 75 2.23 -6.43 11.77
N GLU A 76 3.05 -6.35 12.82
CA GLU A 76 4.35 -7.02 12.83
C GLU A 76 4.17 -8.53 12.63
N ALA A 77 5.20 -9.16 12.06
CA ALA A 77 5.23 -10.60 11.95
C ALA A 77 5.17 -11.24 13.35
N PRO A 78 4.45 -12.36 13.53
CA PRO A 78 4.66 -13.17 14.72
C PRO A 78 6.12 -13.62 14.80
N GLU A 79 6.61 -13.79 16.04
CA GLU A 79 8.00 -14.19 16.30
C GLU A 79 8.38 -15.45 15.50
N GLY A 80 9.48 -15.37 14.74
CA GLY A 80 9.94 -16.44 13.84
C GLY A 80 9.36 -16.40 12.41
N SER A 81 8.49 -15.44 12.08
CA SER A 81 7.94 -15.28 10.73
C SER A 81 8.62 -14.15 9.94
N ALA A 82 8.77 -14.35 8.63
CA ALA A 82 9.48 -13.43 7.73
C ALA A 82 8.58 -12.30 7.21
N GLY A 83 8.15 -11.40 8.11
CA GLY A 83 7.67 -10.06 7.73
C GLY A 83 6.21 -9.70 8.05
N ALA A 84 5.93 -8.40 7.91
CA ALA A 84 4.67 -7.80 8.36
C ALA A 84 3.50 -8.11 7.41
N THR A 85 2.29 -7.96 7.96
CA THR A 85 1.03 -8.09 7.22
C THR A 85 0.35 -6.74 7.11
N TYR A 86 -0.30 -6.47 5.99
CA TYR A 86 -0.88 -5.18 5.65
C TYR A 86 -2.35 -5.30 5.25
N ALA A 87 -3.15 -4.28 5.53
CA ALA A 87 -4.54 -4.22 5.08
C ALA A 87 -5.05 -2.78 4.92
N VAL A 88 -6.01 -2.60 4.03
CA VAL A 88 -6.80 -1.36 3.89
C VAL A 88 -8.24 -1.66 4.26
N ARG A 89 -8.88 -0.77 5.04
CA ARG A 89 -10.31 -0.89 5.35
C ARG A 89 -11.16 -0.71 4.09
N PRO A 90 -12.25 -1.48 3.88
CA PRO A 90 -13.09 -1.33 2.70
C PRO A 90 -13.61 0.08 2.44
N SER A 91 -14.03 0.79 3.50
CA SER A 91 -14.48 2.19 3.37
C SER A 91 -13.39 3.15 2.93
N VAL A 92 -12.13 2.90 3.30
CA VAL A 92 -10.98 3.68 2.83
C VAL A 92 -10.68 3.33 1.39
N ALA A 93 -10.69 2.03 1.05
CA ALA A 93 -10.43 1.59 -0.31
C ALA A 93 -11.40 2.21 -1.32
N ALA A 94 -12.69 2.27 -0.98
CA ALA A 94 -13.71 2.89 -1.82
C ALA A 94 -13.40 4.37 -2.16
N VAL A 95 -12.87 5.14 -1.20
CA VAL A 95 -12.50 6.55 -1.42
C VAL A 95 -11.37 6.70 -2.43
N PHE A 96 -10.35 5.84 -2.34
CA PHE A 96 -9.21 5.89 -3.25
C PHE A 96 -9.53 5.31 -4.63
N LEU A 97 -10.30 4.22 -4.70
CA LEU A 97 -10.77 3.66 -5.97
C LEU A 97 -11.64 4.65 -6.74
N ALA A 98 -12.56 5.35 -6.05
CA ALA A 98 -13.34 6.41 -6.68
C ALA A 98 -12.45 7.55 -7.22
N ALA A 99 -11.37 7.91 -6.50
CA ALA A 99 -10.42 8.90 -6.98
C ALA A 99 -9.63 8.43 -8.21
N ILE A 100 -9.26 7.16 -8.30
CA ILE A 100 -8.61 6.56 -9.48
C ILE A 100 -9.54 6.57 -10.69
N LEU A 101 -10.79 6.16 -10.51
CA LEU A 101 -11.79 6.12 -11.59
C LEU A 101 -12.17 7.53 -12.06
N GLY A 102 -12.32 8.48 -11.13
CA GLY A 102 -12.61 9.88 -11.47
C GLY A 102 -11.45 10.62 -12.14
N THR A 103 -10.22 10.10 -12.10
CA THR A 103 -9.08 10.62 -12.88
C THR A 103 -8.97 10.01 -14.28
N ALA A 104 -9.68 8.91 -14.57
CA ALA A 104 -9.68 8.27 -15.89
C ALA A 104 -10.71 8.92 -16.86
N ASP A 105 -11.66 9.70 -16.32
CA ASP A 105 -12.75 10.35 -17.04
C ASP A 105 -12.47 11.83 -17.36
N LYS A 106 -11.22 12.29 -17.27
CA LYS A 106 -10.85 13.70 -17.44
C LYS A 106 -9.70 13.91 -18.41
#